data_AF-A0A2J6X787-F1
#
_entry.id   AF-A0A2J6X787-F1
#
_cell.length_a   1.000
_cell.length_b   1.000
_cell.length_c   1.000
_cell.angle_alpha   90.00
_cell.angle_beta   90.00
_cell.angle_gamma   90.00
#
_symmetry.space_group_name_H-M   'P 1'
#
loop_
_entity.id
_entity.type
_entity.pdbx_description
1 polymer ?
#
loop_
_entity_poly.entity_id
_entity_poly.type
_entity_poly.pdbx_seq_one_letter_code
_entity_poly.pdbx_strand_id
1 'polypeptide(L)'
;IHLYQEIAAAAQADVTRVLLTHLAAGRLSGGPLLAGTRHTLLYIHPYDALHPRTLLPARLAYMPLLGGERLPLGHLLIEAHWFPGHTPGHLVYRVISPNGERYLLTGDALLVSGCGRTDLAGHPVAWTELLFRSLHTTLTELVNDQTLILPSSSVSLAEVQPNGTIAVPFAVLRNQHPALRTSDPTELLVIVNPPTAAVSTTVDTFWQVNLGLRQLRSEEVAELEVEPSHCVLAN
;
A
#
# COMPACT_ATOMS: atom_id res chain seq x y z
N ILE A 1 -4.30 -8.30 -14.73
CA ILE A 1 -5.11 -9.46 -14.25
C ILE A 1 -4.62 -10.75 -14.87
N HIS A 2 -4.64 -10.87 -16.22
CA HIS A 2 -4.12 -12.04 -16.94
C HIS A 2 -2.71 -12.46 -16.50
N LEU A 3 -1.79 -11.50 -16.36
CA LEU A 3 -0.43 -11.76 -15.87
C LEU A 3 -0.39 -12.52 -14.53
N TYR A 4 -1.23 -12.17 -13.55
CA TYR A 4 -1.24 -12.85 -12.24
C TYR A 4 -1.75 -14.28 -12.35
N GLN A 5 -2.75 -14.52 -13.21
CA GLN A 5 -3.28 -15.85 -13.47
C GLN A 5 -2.27 -16.71 -14.23
N GLU A 6 -1.54 -16.12 -15.18
CA GLU A 6 -0.45 -16.79 -15.90
C GLU A 6 0.71 -17.16 -14.98
N ILE A 7 1.13 -16.25 -14.10
CA ILE A 7 2.16 -16.53 -13.08
C ILE A 7 1.72 -17.67 -12.17
N ALA A 8 0.48 -17.63 -11.68
CA ALA A 8 -0.06 -18.68 -10.82
C ALA A 8 -0.14 -20.03 -11.55
N ALA A 9 -0.66 -20.05 -12.78
CA ALA A 9 -0.74 -21.26 -13.60
C ALA A 9 0.64 -21.85 -13.93
N ALA A 10 1.62 -21.01 -14.27
CA ALA A 10 3.00 -21.43 -14.51
C ALA A 10 3.66 -22.03 -13.26
N ALA A 11 3.27 -21.54 -12.07
CA ALA A 11 3.68 -22.08 -10.78
C ALA A 11 2.81 -23.25 -10.28
N GLN A 12 1.85 -23.73 -11.09
CA GLN A 12 0.87 -24.75 -10.71
C GLN A 12 0.12 -24.41 -9.41
N ALA A 13 -0.23 -23.14 -9.24
CA ALA A 13 -0.87 -22.59 -8.07
C ALA A 13 -2.17 -21.84 -8.41
N ASP A 14 -3.02 -21.66 -7.39
CA ASP A 14 -4.28 -20.93 -7.50
C ASP A 14 -4.20 -19.55 -6.82
N VAL A 15 -4.82 -18.54 -7.44
CA VAL A 15 -5.01 -17.22 -6.82
C VAL A 15 -6.21 -17.30 -5.87
N THR A 16 -5.96 -17.53 -4.59
CA THR A 16 -7.04 -17.70 -3.60
C THR A 16 -7.45 -16.39 -2.91
N ARG A 17 -6.54 -15.42 -2.83
CA ARG A 17 -6.74 -14.19 -2.05
C ARG A 17 -6.06 -13.01 -2.73
N VAL A 18 -6.71 -11.85 -2.67
CA VAL A 18 -6.13 -10.54 -2.97
C VAL A 18 -6.09 -9.75 -1.68
N LEU A 19 -4.90 -9.33 -1.25
CA LEU A 19 -4.71 -8.55 -0.03
C LEU A 19 -4.36 -7.12 -0.43
N LEU A 20 -5.23 -6.15 -0.17
CA LEU A 20 -4.92 -4.74 -0.42
C LEU A 20 -4.11 -4.17 0.74
N THR A 21 -3.05 -3.42 0.43
CA THR A 21 -2.36 -2.61 1.45
C THR A 21 -3.21 -1.42 1.85
N HIS A 22 -3.84 -0.76 0.88
CA HIS A 22 -4.68 0.42 1.14
C HIS A 22 -5.64 0.70 -0.01
N LEU A 23 -6.57 1.64 0.20
CA LEU A 23 -7.40 2.23 -0.85
C LEU A 23 -6.55 3.16 -1.74
N ALA A 24 -6.13 2.66 -2.90
CA ALA A 24 -5.30 3.40 -3.83
C ALA A 24 -6.01 4.65 -4.40
N ALA A 25 -5.25 5.73 -4.57
CA ALA A 25 -5.74 7.04 -5.00
C ALA A 25 -5.02 7.59 -6.26
N GLY A 26 -4.23 6.76 -6.92
CA GLY A 26 -3.47 7.09 -8.14
C GLY A 26 -3.34 5.93 -9.12
N ARG A 27 -4.06 4.83 -8.88
CA ARG A 27 -4.19 3.68 -9.78
C ARG A 27 -5.53 2.99 -9.56
N LEU A 28 -6.04 2.36 -10.61
CA LEU A 28 -7.19 1.47 -10.53
C LEU A 28 -6.75 0.12 -9.94
N SER A 29 -7.47 -0.36 -8.93
CA SER A 29 -7.22 -1.64 -8.29
C SER A 29 -7.78 -2.77 -9.16
N GLY A 30 -6.92 -3.73 -9.52
CA GLY A 30 -7.35 -4.98 -10.14
C GLY A 30 -8.01 -5.97 -9.17
N GLY A 31 -8.09 -5.65 -7.87
CA GLY A 31 -8.55 -6.56 -6.83
C GLY A 31 -9.99 -7.04 -7.00
N PRO A 32 -10.98 -6.14 -7.17
CA PRO A 32 -12.37 -6.54 -7.40
C PRO A 32 -12.55 -7.43 -8.64
N LEU A 33 -11.80 -7.15 -9.72
CA LEU A 33 -11.85 -7.96 -10.94
C LEU A 33 -11.28 -9.37 -10.71
N LEU A 34 -10.17 -9.50 -9.97
CA LEU A 34 -9.61 -10.80 -9.59
C LEU A 34 -10.56 -11.59 -8.68
N ALA A 35 -11.18 -10.93 -7.69
CA ALA A 35 -12.15 -11.54 -6.79
C ALA A 35 -13.47 -11.94 -7.46
N GLY A 36 -13.78 -11.38 -8.63
CA GLY A 36 -14.91 -11.80 -9.46
C GLY A 36 -14.74 -13.21 -10.06
N THR A 37 -13.54 -13.80 -9.99
CA THR A 37 -13.30 -15.19 -10.37
C THR A 37 -13.72 -16.14 -9.24
N ARG A 38 -14.29 -17.30 -9.58
CA ARG A 38 -14.73 -18.28 -8.57
C ARG A 38 -13.52 -18.65 -7.70
N HIS A 39 -13.66 -18.51 -6.38
CA HIS A 39 -12.68 -18.88 -5.33
C HIS A 39 -11.60 -17.86 -4.93
N THR A 40 -11.60 -16.63 -5.46
CA THR A 40 -10.68 -15.57 -4.99
C THR A 40 -11.38 -14.60 -4.04
N LEU A 41 -10.83 -14.39 -2.84
CA LEU A 41 -11.37 -13.44 -1.86
C LEU A 41 -10.57 -12.14 -1.83
N LEU A 42 -11.26 -11.00 -1.83
CA LEU A 42 -10.65 -9.68 -1.66
C LEU A 42 -10.64 -9.27 -0.20
N TYR A 43 -9.47 -8.92 0.34
CA TYR A 43 -9.30 -8.45 1.72
C TYR A 43 -8.96 -6.97 1.76
N ILE A 44 -9.67 -6.24 2.62
CA ILE A 44 -9.53 -4.78 2.79
C ILE A 44 -9.69 -4.45 4.28
N HIS A 45 -8.91 -3.51 4.77
CA HIS A 45 -9.17 -2.93 6.07
C HIS A 45 -10.46 -2.09 6.05
N PRO A 46 -11.37 -2.23 7.04
CA PRO A 46 -12.66 -1.52 7.02
C PRO A 46 -12.55 0.01 6.89
N TYR A 47 -11.52 0.64 7.46
CA TYR A 47 -11.29 2.09 7.29
C TYR A 47 -10.96 2.50 5.86
N ASP A 48 -10.42 1.59 5.04
CA ASP A 48 -10.16 1.81 3.62
C ASP A 48 -11.28 1.27 2.73
N ALA A 49 -12.33 0.66 3.32
CA ALA A 49 -13.59 0.34 2.67
C ALA A 49 -14.63 1.48 2.81
N LEU A 50 -14.18 2.69 3.18
CA LEU A 50 -14.98 3.91 3.26
C LEU A 50 -14.35 4.99 2.37
N HIS A 51 -15.19 5.77 1.69
CA HIS A 51 -14.71 6.93 0.95
C HIS A 51 -14.11 7.96 1.92
N PRO A 52 -12.83 8.36 1.78
CA PRO A 52 -12.13 9.11 2.82
C PRO A 52 -12.74 10.47 3.19
N ARG A 53 -13.49 11.09 2.28
CA ARG A 53 -14.12 12.41 2.50
C ARG A 53 -15.60 12.38 2.82
N THR A 54 -16.31 11.36 2.32
CA THR A 54 -17.79 11.29 2.40
C THR A 54 -18.27 10.14 3.27
N LEU A 55 -17.36 9.27 3.69
CA LEU A 55 -17.62 8.08 4.50
C LEU A 55 -18.63 7.11 3.87
N LEU A 56 -18.86 7.22 2.56
CA LEU A 56 -19.69 6.27 1.82
C LEU A 56 -19.01 4.91 1.82
N PRO A 57 -19.72 3.82 2.20
CA PRO A 57 -19.14 2.49 2.23
C PRO A 57 -18.92 1.93 0.82
N ALA A 58 -17.91 1.08 0.69
CA ALA A 58 -17.64 0.35 -0.54
C ALA A 58 -18.87 -0.45 -1.02
N ARG A 59 -19.06 -0.52 -2.34
CA ARG A 59 -20.10 -1.31 -3.02
C ARG A 59 -19.54 -2.57 -3.70
N LEU A 60 -18.43 -3.08 -3.18
CA LEU A 60 -17.82 -4.36 -3.57
C LEU A 60 -17.86 -5.35 -2.41
N ALA A 61 -17.93 -6.64 -2.73
CA ALA A 61 -17.78 -7.70 -1.75
C ALA A 61 -16.31 -7.80 -1.30
N TYR A 62 -16.08 -7.81 0.00
CA TYR A 62 -14.74 -7.97 0.58
C TYR A 62 -14.80 -8.69 1.92
N MET A 63 -13.67 -9.23 2.34
CA MET A 63 -13.41 -9.78 3.66
C MET A 63 -12.66 -8.72 4.49
N PRO A 64 -13.13 -8.40 5.71
CA PRO A 64 -12.42 -7.46 6.56
C PRO A 64 -11.08 -8.05 7.00
N LEU A 65 -10.04 -7.22 7.04
CA LEU A 65 -8.72 -7.55 7.58
C LEU A 65 -8.27 -6.41 8.49
N LEU A 66 -8.16 -6.67 9.80
CA LEU A 66 -7.96 -5.64 10.82
C LEU A 66 -6.48 -5.44 11.18
N GLY A 67 -5.62 -6.41 10.87
CA GLY A 67 -4.27 -6.50 11.39
C GLY A 67 -4.19 -7.46 12.59
N GLY A 68 -3.13 -8.25 12.62
CA GLY A 68 -2.89 -9.36 13.57
C GLY A 68 -3.19 -10.74 12.97
N GLU A 69 -3.84 -10.81 11.82
CA GLU A 69 -4.15 -12.08 11.17
C GLU A 69 -2.90 -12.76 10.59
N ARG A 70 -2.89 -14.09 10.70
CA ARG A 70 -1.85 -14.97 10.16
C ARG A 70 -2.46 -15.78 9.02
N LEU A 71 -1.97 -15.55 7.81
CA LEU A 71 -2.48 -16.06 6.54
C LEU A 71 -1.44 -17.01 5.92
N PRO A 72 -1.60 -18.34 6.04
CA PRO A 72 -0.70 -19.30 5.41
C PRO A 72 -0.79 -19.21 3.89
N LEU A 73 0.33 -19.29 3.17
CA LEU A 73 0.40 -19.35 1.70
C LEU A 73 1.45 -20.38 1.27
N GLY A 74 1.00 -21.60 0.95
CA GLY A 74 1.92 -22.71 0.69
C GLY A 74 2.84 -22.92 1.90
N HIS A 75 4.15 -22.74 1.71
CA HIS A 75 5.15 -22.81 2.78
C HIS A 75 5.47 -21.46 3.43
N LEU A 76 4.91 -20.36 2.92
CA LEU A 76 5.10 -19.02 3.47
C LEU A 76 4.02 -18.74 4.52
N LEU A 77 4.36 -17.87 5.47
CA LEU A 77 3.40 -17.25 6.37
C LEU A 77 3.33 -15.76 6.06
N ILE A 78 2.13 -15.25 5.84
CA ILE A 78 1.85 -13.81 5.74
C ILE A 78 1.19 -13.36 7.03
N GLU A 79 1.67 -12.27 7.61
CA GLU A 79 1.07 -11.64 8.79
C GLU A 79 0.64 -10.22 8.40
N ALA A 80 -0.65 -9.92 8.56
CA ALA A 80 -1.19 -8.59 8.30
C ALA A 80 -0.97 -7.71 9.53
N HIS A 81 -0.56 -6.45 9.34
CA HIS A 81 -0.38 -5.50 10.44
C HIS A 81 -1.00 -4.16 10.08
N TRP A 82 -1.82 -3.64 11.00
CA TRP A 82 -2.36 -2.29 10.86
C TRP A 82 -1.26 -1.26 10.98
N PHE A 83 -1.15 -0.41 9.96
CA PHE A 83 -0.06 0.53 9.77
C PHE A 83 -0.61 1.88 9.26
N PRO A 84 -1.52 2.51 10.01
CA PRO A 84 -2.23 3.69 9.54
C PRO A 84 -1.27 4.87 9.31
N GLY A 85 -1.63 5.74 8.37
CA GLY A 85 -0.84 6.92 8.06
C GLY A 85 -1.19 7.45 6.68
N HIS A 86 -0.62 6.85 5.63
CA HIS A 86 -0.96 7.18 4.25
C HIS A 86 -2.48 7.10 3.99
N THR A 87 -3.11 6.06 4.52
CA THR A 87 -4.55 5.94 4.69
C THR A 87 -4.85 5.45 6.11
N PRO A 88 -6.06 5.68 6.64
CA PRO A 88 -6.42 5.24 7.99
C PRO A 88 -6.51 3.71 8.10
N GLY A 89 -6.81 3.00 7.01
CA GLY A 89 -6.85 1.54 6.95
C GLY A 89 -5.61 0.89 6.35
N HIS A 90 -4.50 1.61 6.21
CA HIS A 90 -3.30 1.03 5.60
C HIS A 90 -2.83 -0.21 6.38
N LEU A 91 -2.51 -1.27 5.65
CA LEU A 91 -1.96 -2.52 6.11
C LEU A 91 -0.58 -2.75 5.47
N VAL A 92 0.34 -3.27 6.27
CA VAL A 92 1.59 -3.87 5.79
C VAL A 92 1.54 -5.37 5.99
N TYR A 93 2.25 -6.11 5.12
CA TYR A 93 2.27 -7.57 5.16
C TYR A 93 3.67 -8.07 5.42
N ARG A 94 3.89 -8.69 6.59
CA ARG A 94 5.14 -9.39 6.89
C ARG A 94 5.07 -10.79 6.31
N VAL A 95 6.01 -11.14 5.45
CA VAL A 95 6.11 -12.48 4.86
C VAL A 95 7.33 -13.17 5.46
N ILE A 96 7.13 -14.38 5.94
CA ILE A 96 8.15 -15.21 6.57
C ILE A 96 8.24 -16.52 5.80
N SER A 97 9.44 -16.84 5.32
CA SER A 97 9.74 -18.10 4.65
C SER A 97 10.16 -19.20 5.64
N PRO A 98 10.16 -20.48 5.22
CA PRO A 98 10.57 -21.60 6.07
C PRO A 98 12.00 -21.53 6.61
N ASN A 99 12.91 -20.89 5.88
CA ASN A 99 14.30 -20.67 6.28
C ASN A 99 14.49 -19.41 7.14
N GLY A 100 13.41 -18.69 7.46
CA GLY A 100 13.42 -17.52 8.35
C GLY A 100 13.75 -16.20 7.67
N GLU A 101 13.84 -16.15 6.34
CA GLU A 101 13.90 -14.89 5.60
C GLU A 101 12.62 -14.08 5.82
N ARG A 102 12.78 -12.77 5.93
CA ARG A 102 11.68 -11.85 6.25
C ARG A 102 11.59 -10.77 5.19
N TYR A 103 10.36 -10.53 4.78
CA TYR A 103 10.01 -9.50 3.83
C TYR A 103 8.88 -8.67 4.45
N LEU A 104 8.87 -7.36 4.23
CA LEU A 104 7.77 -6.50 4.63
C LEU A 104 7.27 -5.76 3.39
N LEU A 105 6.05 -6.10 2.96
CA LEU A 105 5.35 -5.36 1.91
C LEU A 105 4.74 -4.12 2.55
N THR A 106 5.34 -2.96 2.30
CA THR A 106 5.01 -1.71 2.99
C THR A 106 3.95 -0.87 2.28
N GLY A 107 3.50 -1.30 1.11
CA GLY A 107 2.61 -0.49 0.27
C GLY A 107 3.22 0.89 0.05
N ASP A 108 2.39 1.93 0.16
CA ASP A 108 2.84 3.31 0.05
C ASP A 108 3.18 3.95 1.42
N ALA A 109 3.17 3.22 2.54
CA ALA A 109 3.48 3.81 3.85
C ALA A 109 4.98 4.11 4.03
N LEU A 110 5.84 3.27 3.46
CA LEU A 110 7.30 3.44 3.45
C LEU A 110 7.85 2.96 2.11
N LEU A 111 8.52 3.84 1.37
CA LEU A 111 9.27 3.52 0.16
C LEU A 111 10.78 3.54 0.41
N VAL A 112 11.55 3.28 -0.65
CA VAL A 112 13.02 3.33 -0.60
C VAL A 112 13.51 4.77 -0.34
N SER A 113 13.00 5.74 -1.10
CA SER A 113 13.39 7.16 -0.97
C SER A 113 12.18 8.07 -0.73
N GLY A 114 11.15 7.60 -0.02
CA GLY A 114 9.88 8.31 0.08
C GLY A 114 8.90 7.69 1.07
N CYS A 115 7.83 8.43 1.35
CA CYS A 115 6.69 7.93 2.12
C CYS A 115 5.40 8.51 1.56
N GLY A 116 4.32 7.74 1.67
CA GLY A 116 3.01 8.12 1.21
C GLY A 116 2.51 9.37 1.91
N ARG A 117 1.87 10.23 1.14
CA ARG A 117 1.28 11.46 1.64
C ARG A 117 0.14 11.19 2.62
N THR A 118 -0.09 12.12 3.52
CA THR A 118 -1.11 12.00 4.58
C THR A 118 -2.25 13.01 4.41
N ASP A 119 -2.20 13.84 3.36
CA ASP A 119 -3.07 14.99 3.16
C ASP A 119 -4.20 14.76 2.14
N LEU A 120 -4.20 13.63 1.42
CA LEU A 120 -5.12 13.38 0.29
C LEU A 120 -6.59 13.59 0.67
N ALA A 121 -6.99 13.16 1.88
CA ALA A 121 -8.35 13.30 2.40
C ALA A 121 -8.59 14.61 3.16
N GLY A 122 -7.60 15.50 3.27
CA GLY A 122 -7.72 16.78 3.99
C GLY A 122 -7.41 16.70 5.49
N HIS A 123 -6.77 15.63 5.95
CA HIS A 123 -6.42 15.42 7.37
C HIS A 123 -4.90 15.26 7.62
N PRO A 124 -4.04 16.13 7.06
CA PRO A 124 -2.59 15.94 7.04
C PRO A 124 -1.97 15.77 8.43
N VAL A 125 -2.37 16.57 9.41
CA VAL A 125 -1.78 16.52 10.77
C VAL A 125 -2.11 15.20 11.45
N ALA A 126 -3.39 14.86 11.55
CA ALA A 126 -3.85 13.64 12.23
C ALA A 126 -3.30 12.36 11.58
N TRP A 127 -3.26 12.32 10.25
CA TRP A 127 -2.75 11.15 9.53
C TRP A 127 -1.23 11.05 9.57
N THR A 128 -0.52 12.18 9.66
CA THR A 128 0.93 12.19 9.92
C THR A 128 1.25 11.68 11.32
N GLU A 129 0.47 12.04 12.34
CA GLU A 129 0.65 11.48 13.69
C GLU A 129 0.49 9.95 13.70
N LEU A 130 -0.49 9.42 12.94
CA LEU A 130 -0.67 7.98 12.77
C LEU A 130 0.54 7.36 12.05
N LEU A 131 0.99 7.95 10.94
CA LEU A 131 2.15 7.46 10.20
C LEU A 131 3.41 7.46 11.07
N PHE A 132 3.63 8.53 11.84
CA PHE A 132 4.75 8.64 12.76
C PHE A 132 4.76 7.49 13.76
N ARG A 133 3.63 7.20 14.41
CA ARG A 133 3.51 6.05 15.33
C ARG A 133 3.76 4.72 14.61
N SER A 134 3.22 4.56 13.40
CA SER A 134 3.44 3.35 12.60
C SER A 134 4.93 3.14 12.29
N LEU A 135 5.64 4.19 11.86
CA LEU A 135 7.07 4.13 11.52
C LEU A 135 7.98 3.95 12.75
N HIS A 136 7.66 4.59 13.88
CA HIS A 136 8.54 4.64 15.05
C HIS A 136 8.20 3.61 16.13
N THR A 137 7.02 3.00 16.09
CA THR A 137 6.60 1.96 17.03
C THR A 137 6.34 0.67 16.30
N THR A 138 5.27 0.60 15.50
CA THR A 138 4.84 -0.65 14.85
C THR A 138 5.94 -1.27 14.01
N LEU A 139 6.59 -0.49 13.14
CA LEU A 139 7.64 -0.98 12.23
C LEU A 139 8.77 -1.69 12.97
N THR A 140 9.17 -1.17 14.14
CA THR A 140 10.28 -1.71 14.94
C THR A 140 10.01 -3.12 15.47
N GLU A 141 8.73 -3.50 15.61
CA GLU A 141 8.30 -4.84 16.02
C GLU A 141 8.23 -5.81 14.83
N LEU A 142 8.13 -5.28 13.60
CA LEU A 142 7.93 -6.08 12.40
C LEU A 142 9.25 -6.51 11.76
N VAL A 143 10.29 -5.69 11.87
CA VAL A 143 11.53 -5.82 11.09
C VAL A 143 12.75 -6.10 11.95
N ASN A 144 13.76 -6.68 11.31
CA ASN A 144 15.15 -6.65 11.75
C ASN A 144 16.02 -6.07 10.63
N ASP A 145 17.31 -5.86 10.89
CA ASP A 145 18.26 -5.26 9.94
C ASP A 145 18.29 -5.94 8.56
N GLN A 146 18.02 -7.25 8.50
CA GLN A 146 18.03 -8.05 7.27
C GLN A 146 16.66 -8.15 6.59
N THR A 147 15.60 -7.65 7.21
CA THR A 147 14.26 -7.70 6.63
C THR A 147 14.24 -6.86 5.37
N LEU A 148 13.86 -7.48 4.25
CA LEU A 148 13.72 -6.76 2.98
C LEU A 148 12.42 -5.96 2.98
N ILE A 149 12.52 -4.67 2.67
CA ILE A 149 11.38 -3.77 2.55
C ILE A 149 10.97 -3.69 1.08
N LEU A 150 9.70 -3.97 0.79
CA LEU A 150 9.14 -4.02 -0.57
C LEU A 150 7.95 -3.06 -0.67
N PRO A 151 8.14 -1.87 -1.25
CA PRO A 151 7.05 -0.92 -1.44
C PRO A 151 6.11 -1.30 -2.60
N SER A 152 4.95 -0.63 -2.69
CA SER A 152 4.07 -0.75 -3.87
C SER A 152 4.47 0.13 -5.06
N SER A 153 5.42 1.04 -4.86
CA SER A 153 5.89 1.96 -5.89
C SER A 153 7.36 2.34 -5.69
N SER A 154 8.00 2.83 -6.74
CA SER A 154 9.29 3.53 -6.69
C SER A 154 9.11 4.99 -7.05
N VAL A 155 9.98 5.85 -6.52
CA VAL A 155 10.05 7.26 -6.91
C VAL A 155 11.08 7.51 -8.00
N SER A 156 11.97 6.54 -8.25
CA SER A 156 12.98 6.60 -9.30
C SER A 156 13.29 5.22 -9.88
N LEU A 157 13.60 5.18 -11.19
CA LEU A 157 14.09 3.97 -11.84
C LEU A 157 15.43 3.49 -11.26
N ALA A 158 16.19 4.37 -10.61
CA ALA A 158 17.42 4.01 -9.92
C ALA A 158 17.20 3.06 -8.72
N GLU A 159 15.96 2.95 -8.21
CA GLU A 159 15.59 2.05 -7.11
C GLU A 159 15.31 0.62 -7.60
N VAL A 160 15.16 0.44 -8.91
CA VAL A 160 14.83 -0.85 -9.52
C VAL A 160 16.11 -1.64 -9.73
N GLN A 161 16.19 -2.81 -9.10
CA GLN A 161 17.30 -3.74 -9.28
C GLN A 161 17.30 -4.34 -10.70
N PRO A 162 18.43 -4.88 -11.20
CA PRO A 162 18.51 -5.46 -12.55
C PRO A 162 17.49 -6.56 -12.85
N ASN A 163 17.01 -7.28 -11.83
CA ASN A 163 15.96 -8.29 -11.94
C ASN A 163 14.53 -7.72 -11.92
N GLY A 164 14.38 -6.40 -11.93
CA GLY A 164 13.10 -5.69 -11.89
C GLY A 164 12.49 -5.53 -10.50
N THR A 165 13.14 -6.01 -9.44
CA THR A 165 12.62 -5.88 -8.07
C THR A 165 12.97 -4.54 -7.44
N ILE A 166 12.11 -4.05 -6.55
CA ILE A 166 12.40 -2.92 -5.67
C ILE A 166 12.37 -3.50 -4.25
N ALA A 167 13.56 -3.74 -3.70
CA ALA A 167 13.72 -4.29 -2.36
C ALA A 167 15.02 -3.77 -1.74
N VAL A 168 14.95 -3.36 -0.48
CA VAL A 168 16.11 -2.83 0.25
C VAL A 168 16.11 -3.40 1.69
N PRO A 169 17.25 -3.85 2.23
CA PRO A 169 17.33 -4.26 3.63
C PRO A 169 16.99 -3.11 4.56
N PHE A 170 16.21 -3.38 5.61
CA PHE A 170 15.78 -2.36 6.57
C PHE A 170 16.96 -1.59 7.19
N ALA A 171 18.11 -2.24 7.42
CA ALA A 171 19.31 -1.56 7.92
C ALA A 171 19.74 -0.35 7.07
N VAL A 172 19.57 -0.43 5.74
CA VAL A 172 19.87 0.68 4.83
C VAL A 172 18.90 1.83 5.05
N LEU A 173 17.59 1.54 5.07
CA LEU A 173 16.56 2.55 5.29
C LEU A 173 16.68 3.20 6.67
N ARG A 174 16.91 2.42 7.73
CA ARG A 174 17.08 2.94 9.10
C ARG A 174 18.17 4.01 9.17
N ASN A 175 19.25 3.85 8.42
CA ASN A 175 20.39 4.78 8.46
C ASN A 175 20.20 6.00 7.55
N GLN A 176 19.38 5.90 6.50
CA GLN A 176 19.35 6.86 5.40
C GLN A 176 18.00 7.57 5.23
N HIS A 177 16.89 6.91 5.55
CA HIS A 177 15.54 7.37 5.22
C HIS A 177 15.10 8.54 6.12
N PRO A 178 14.82 9.74 5.59
CA PRO A 178 14.50 10.92 6.39
C PRO A 178 13.32 10.71 7.36
N ALA A 179 12.23 10.09 6.90
CA ALA A 179 11.06 9.81 7.74
C ALA A 179 11.32 8.88 8.93
N LEU A 180 12.35 8.02 8.87
CA LEU A 180 12.73 7.14 9.98
C LEU A 180 13.65 7.85 10.99
N ARG A 181 14.12 9.05 10.65
CA ARG A 181 15.07 9.85 11.45
C ARG A 181 14.42 11.05 12.14
N THR A 182 13.17 11.36 11.81
CA THR A 182 12.40 12.43 12.46
C THR A 182 12.19 12.09 13.93
N SER A 183 12.28 13.09 14.81
CA SER A 183 12.08 12.90 16.25
C SER A 183 10.66 13.25 16.71
N ASP A 184 9.89 13.99 15.91
CA ASP A 184 8.50 14.30 16.17
C ASP A 184 7.62 14.35 14.89
N PRO A 185 6.29 14.21 15.02
CA PRO A 185 5.37 14.19 13.88
C PRO A 185 5.37 15.47 13.02
N THR A 186 5.79 16.61 13.56
CA THR A 186 5.82 17.89 12.83
C THR A 186 6.95 17.91 11.80
N GLU A 187 8.10 17.33 12.13
CA GLU A 187 9.18 17.13 11.16
C GLU A 187 8.74 16.19 10.03
N LEU A 188 8.05 15.10 10.38
CA LEU A 188 7.51 14.17 9.39
C LEU A 188 6.46 14.86 8.49
N LEU A 189 5.63 15.74 9.04
CA LEU A 189 4.59 16.46 8.31
C LEU A 189 5.17 17.26 7.15
N VAL A 190 6.35 17.87 7.33
CA VAL A 190 7.03 18.62 6.26
C VAL A 190 7.45 17.70 5.12
N ILE A 191 7.84 16.47 5.43
CA ILE A 191 8.27 15.45 4.45
C ILE A 191 7.07 14.92 3.66
N VAL A 192 5.98 14.58 4.34
CA VAL A 192 4.81 13.92 3.71
C VAL A 192 3.76 14.88 3.16
N ASN A 193 3.94 16.19 3.36
CA ASN A 193 3.01 17.22 2.88
C ASN A 193 3.73 18.52 2.46
N PRO A 194 4.59 18.50 1.43
CA PRO A 194 5.31 19.66 0.97
C PRO A 194 4.38 20.65 0.27
N PRO A 195 4.60 21.98 0.40
CA PRO A 195 3.66 23.02 0.00
C PRO A 195 3.25 23.06 -1.49
N THR A 196 4.02 22.43 -2.37
CA THR A 196 3.89 22.54 -3.83
C THR A 196 3.04 21.45 -4.47
N ALA A 197 2.61 20.43 -3.73
CA ALA A 197 1.95 19.26 -4.30
C ALA A 197 0.42 19.36 -4.23
N ALA A 198 -0.18 20.15 -5.12
CA ALA A 198 -1.64 20.19 -5.27
C ALA A 198 -2.21 18.77 -5.45
N VAL A 199 -3.26 18.44 -4.69
CA VAL A 199 -3.96 17.15 -4.83
C VAL A 199 -4.75 17.18 -6.14
N SER A 200 -4.46 16.25 -7.05
CA SER A 200 -5.22 16.14 -8.30
C SER A 200 -6.69 15.85 -8.03
N THR A 201 -7.58 16.40 -8.86
CA THR A 201 -9.02 16.09 -8.81
C THR A 201 -9.32 14.63 -9.18
N THR A 202 -8.41 13.96 -9.88
CA THR A 202 -8.55 12.54 -10.25
C THR A 202 -8.49 11.59 -9.05
N VAL A 203 -7.88 12.01 -7.94
CA VAL A 203 -7.81 11.25 -6.67
C VAL A 203 -9.19 10.78 -6.21
N ASP A 204 -10.19 11.67 -6.27
CA ASP A 204 -11.55 11.34 -5.87
C ASP A 204 -12.19 10.31 -6.82
N THR A 205 -11.87 10.39 -8.12
CA THR A 205 -12.31 9.41 -9.11
C THR A 205 -11.70 8.04 -8.82
N PHE A 206 -10.41 7.95 -8.49
CA PHE A 206 -9.78 6.68 -8.10
C PHE A 206 -10.47 6.05 -6.89
N TRP A 207 -10.76 6.82 -5.84
CA TRP A 207 -11.49 6.29 -4.68
C TRP A 207 -12.88 5.82 -5.02
N GLN A 208 -13.66 6.60 -5.76
CA GLN A 208 -15.01 6.21 -6.15
C GLN A 208 -15.00 4.89 -6.94
N VAL A 209 -14.06 4.72 -7.86
CA VAL A 209 -13.98 3.51 -8.68
C VAL A 209 -13.46 2.32 -7.90
N ASN A 210 -12.38 2.50 -7.12
CA ASN A 210 -11.81 1.45 -6.29
C ASN A 210 -12.74 0.98 -5.16
N LEU A 211 -13.70 1.83 -4.75
CA LEU A 211 -14.78 1.49 -3.82
C LEU A 211 -16.05 0.97 -4.51
N GLY A 212 -16.07 0.86 -5.85
CA GLY A 212 -17.25 0.41 -6.60
C GLY A 212 -18.42 1.39 -6.56
N LEU A 213 -18.18 2.64 -6.17
CA LEU A 213 -19.17 3.73 -6.12
C LEU A 213 -19.42 4.34 -7.50
N ARG A 214 -18.44 4.24 -8.41
CA ARG A 214 -18.51 4.69 -9.81
C ARG A 214 -18.03 3.60 -10.75
N GLN A 215 -18.74 3.42 -11.86
CA GLN A 215 -18.27 2.63 -12.99
C GLN A 215 -17.73 3.57 -14.06
N LEU A 216 -16.64 3.16 -14.73
CA LEU A 216 -16.01 3.91 -15.82
C LEU A 216 -16.29 3.24 -17.16
N ARG A 217 -16.33 4.03 -18.23
CA ARG A 217 -16.23 3.53 -19.60
C ARG A 217 -14.78 3.19 -19.93
N SER A 218 -14.55 2.34 -20.94
CA SER A 218 -13.21 1.90 -21.32
C SER A 218 -12.24 3.04 -21.67
N GLU A 219 -12.75 4.11 -22.27
CA GLU A 219 -11.96 5.33 -22.58
C GLU A 219 -11.46 6.01 -21.30
N GLU A 220 -12.34 6.19 -20.30
CA GLU A 220 -11.99 6.81 -19.01
C GLU A 220 -10.99 5.97 -18.21
N VAL A 221 -11.04 4.64 -18.36
CA VAL A 221 -10.06 3.73 -17.76
C VAL A 221 -8.68 3.97 -18.36
N ALA A 222 -8.58 4.02 -19.69
CA ALA A 222 -7.31 4.23 -20.39
C ALA A 222 -6.68 5.59 -20.04
N GLU A 223 -7.50 6.64 -19.92
CA GLU A 223 -7.04 7.97 -19.47
C GLU A 223 -6.50 7.93 -18.04
N LEU A 224 -7.21 7.31 -17.10
CA LEU A 224 -6.77 7.23 -15.70
C LEU A 224 -5.54 6.32 -15.50
N GLU A 225 -5.34 5.31 -16.34
CA GLU A 225 -4.18 4.42 -16.22
C GLU A 225 -2.86 5.07 -16.63
N VAL A 226 -2.90 6.13 -17.44
CA VAL A 226 -1.70 6.91 -17.82
C VAL A 226 -1.44 8.11 -16.92
N GLU A 227 -2.39 8.47 -16.06
CA GLU A 227 -2.22 9.54 -15.08
C GLU A 227 -1.13 9.16 -14.05
N PRO A 228 -0.14 10.03 -13.81
CA PRO A 228 0.89 9.77 -12.82
C PRO A 228 0.28 9.74 -11.42
N SER A 229 0.71 8.77 -10.60
CA SER A 229 0.30 8.72 -9.20
C SER A 229 0.91 9.87 -8.43
N HIS A 230 0.07 10.63 -7.73
CA HIS A 230 0.47 11.69 -6.80
C HIS A 230 0.45 11.23 -5.32
N CYS A 231 0.36 9.93 -5.07
CA CYS A 231 0.21 9.38 -3.71
C CYS A 231 1.49 9.44 -2.88
N VAL A 232 2.64 9.50 -3.55
CA VAL A 232 3.95 9.43 -2.89
C VAL A 232 4.86 10.57 -3.33
N LEU A 233 5.76 10.95 -2.45
CA LEU A 233 6.75 12.00 -2.64
C LEU A 233 8.15 11.40 -2.59
N ALA A 234 9.03 11.90 -3.45
CA ALA A 234 10.45 11.67 -3.35
C ALA A 234 11.02 12.59 -2.27
N ASN A 235 11.87 12.04 -1.40
CA ASN A 235 12.59 12.77 -0.36
C ASN A 235 13.97 13.24 -0.85
#